data_AF-U6RU51-F1
#
_entry.id   AF-U6RU51-F1
#
_cell.length_a   1.000
_cell.length_b   1.000
_cell.length_c   1.000
_cell.angle_alpha   90.00
_cell.angle_beta   90.00
_cell.angle_gamma   90.00
#
_symmetry.space_group_name_H-M   'P 1'
#
loop_
_entity.id
_entity.type
_entity.pdbx_description
1 polymer ?
#
loop_
_entity_poly.entity_id
_entity_poly.type
_entity_poly.pdbx_seq_one_letter_code
_entity_poly.pdbx_strand_id
1 'polypeptide(L)'
;MVKLRFLLLVTLLAVTSTQLNAAWRIVIDRRSLAAVSANMASQKLIEDQHNIRLDSIAEKQRKVELYTISMAIIKELYKMSMENINGFGTESLYYKEIGTCAFDILQSVPELVKTVNKAKFTNKLYCLTELSGLVMETQQLVGNFVNIVNNAKVRNPLKGQGTAEQKDDGYNLLDRYERLSLANRIYTDLMEIRYKVEGMMMMAQYATLNDLFFAIDPEGWANIMTLRNGVSGLIQDWNGLVASNY
;
A
#
# COMPACT_ATOMS: atom_id res chain seq x y z
N MET A 1 31.60 67.61 -56.07
CA MET A 1 31.63 66.18 -56.45
C MET A 1 31.76 65.21 -55.27
N VAL A 2 32.55 65.51 -54.23
CA VAL A 2 32.76 64.59 -53.08
C VAL A 2 31.53 64.43 -52.18
N LYS A 3 30.80 65.53 -51.89
CA LYS A 3 29.60 65.49 -51.03
C LYS A 3 28.44 64.68 -51.61
N LEU A 4 28.25 64.71 -52.94
CA LEU A 4 27.21 63.95 -53.64
C LEU A 4 27.51 62.44 -53.66
N ARG A 5 28.79 62.07 -53.77
CA ARG A 5 29.24 60.67 -53.68
C ARG A 5 29.07 60.10 -52.27
N PHE A 6 29.33 60.92 -51.24
CA PHE A 6 29.08 60.54 -49.85
C PHE A 6 27.58 60.35 -49.58
N LEU A 7 26.73 61.25 -50.10
CA LEU A 7 25.28 61.13 -49.98
C LEU A 7 24.74 59.87 -50.66
N LEU A 8 25.25 59.55 -51.86
CA LEU A 8 24.91 58.31 -52.58
C LEU A 8 25.39 57.04 -51.87
N LEU A 9 26.58 57.07 -51.25
CA LEU A 9 27.09 55.95 -50.46
C LEU A 9 26.26 55.74 -49.19
N VAL A 10 25.87 56.82 -48.51
CA VAL A 10 25.03 56.75 -47.31
C VAL A 10 23.63 56.23 -47.64
N THR A 11 23.02 56.65 -48.76
CA THR A 11 21.73 56.12 -49.18
C THR A 11 21.81 54.66 -49.63
N LEU A 12 22.89 54.24 -50.31
CA LEU A 12 23.12 52.84 -50.67
C LEU A 12 23.32 51.94 -49.43
N LEU A 13 24.04 52.42 -48.42
CA LEU A 13 24.23 51.74 -47.14
C LEU A 13 22.92 51.66 -46.34
N ALA A 14 22.10 52.69 -46.36
CA ALA A 14 20.79 52.68 -45.70
C ALA A 14 19.80 51.70 -46.37
N VAL A 15 19.78 51.63 -47.71
CA VAL A 15 18.90 50.69 -48.43
C VAL A 15 19.34 49.23 -48.22
N THR A 16 20.65 48.97 -48.18
CA THR A 16 21.17 47.61 -47.95
C THR A 16 21.00 47.12 -46.50
N SER A 17 20.86 48.03 -45.52
CA SER A 17 20.56 47.67 -44.13
C SER A 17 19.10 47.23 -43.86
N THR A 18 18.19 47.36 -44.83
CA THR A 18 16.76 47.02 -44.64
C THR A 18 16.46 45.51 -44.71
N GLN A 19 17.45 44.64 -44.92
CA GLN A 19 17.29 43.19 -44.91
C GLN A 19 17.68 42.49 -43.60
N LEU A 20 17.77 43.22 -42.49
CA LEU A 20 17.95 42.62 -41.16
C LEU A 20 16.60 42.44 -40.44
N ASN A 21 15.61 41.87 -41.12
CA ASN A 21 14.51 41.20 -40.43
C ASN A 21 14.90 39.74 -40.23
N ALA A 22 15.78 39.48 -39.26
CA ALA A 22 15.80 38.20 -38.57
C ALA A 22 14.52 38.13 -37.72
N ALA A 23 13.37 38.04 -38.39
CA ALA A 23 12.13 37.66 -37.75
C ALA A 23 12.39 36.28 -37.14
N TRP A 24 12.32 36.18 -35.81
CA TRP A 24 12.16 34.90 -35.13
C TRP A 24 10.85 34.30 -35.66
N ARG A 25 10.95 33.55 -36.76
CA ARG A 25 9.80 32.86 -37.33
C ARG A 25 9.59 31.65 -36.43
N ILE A 26 8.76 31.82 -35.40
CA ILE A 26 8.26 30.69 -34.61
C ILE A 26 7.48 29.83 -35.59
N VAL A 27 8.10 28.75 -36.07
CA VAL A 27 7.45 27.78 -36.96
C VAL A 27 6.53 26.94 -36.07
N ILE A 28 5.28 27.39 -35.93
CA ILE A 28 4.23 26.63 -35.24
C ILE A 28 3.68 25.63 -36.26
N ASP A 29 4.26 24.44 -36.30
CA ASP A 29 3.66 23.34 -37.06
C ASP A 29 2.44 22.81 -36.30
N ARG A 30 1.26 23.03 -36.89
CA ARG A 30 -0.04 22.71 -36.30
C ARG A 30 -0.21 21.21 -36.07
N ARG A 31 0.43 20.35 -36.87
CA ARG A 31 0.33 18.88 -36.74
C ARG A 31 1.14 18.36 -35.57
N SER A 32 2.40 18.81 -35.44
CA SER A 32 3.22 18.47 -34.27
C SER A 32 2.67 19.10 -32.98
N LEU A 33 2.15 20.33 -33.03
CA LEU A 33 1.49 20.94 -31.87
C LEU A 33 0.25 20.14 -31.42
N ALA A 34 -0.55 19.64 -32.37
CA ALA A 34 -1.71 18.78 -32.08
C ALA A 34 -1.31 17.40 -31.54
N ALA A 35 -0.22 16.81 -32.05
CA ALA A 35 0.29 15.54 -31.53
C ALA A 35 0.87 15.69 -30.12
N VAL A 36 1.62 16.77 -29.86
CA VAL A 36 2.18 17.07 -28.54
C VAL A 36 1.06 17.40 -27.54
N SER A 37 0.03 18.16 -27.94
CA SER A 37 -1.09 18.46 -27.05
C SER A 37 -1.94 17.22 -26.73
N ALA A 38 -2.15 16.33 -27.70
CA ALA A 38 -2.81 15.05 -27.47
C ALA A 38 -2.00 14.15 -26.51
N ASN A 39 -0.68 14.07 -26.70
CA ASN A 39 0.20 13.33 -25.79
C ASN A 39 0.23 13.93 -24.38
N MET A 40 0.24 15.26 -24.27
CA MET A 40 0.20 15.96 -22.97
C MET A 40 -1.13 15.75 -22.25
N ALA A 41 -2.26 15.76 -22.98
CA ALA A 41 -3.56 15.45 -22.40
C ALA A 41 -3.62 13.98 -21.91
N SER A 42 -3.06 13.04 -22.68
CA SER A 42 -2.95 11.64 -22.26
C SER A 42 -2.05 11.47 -21.04
N GLN A 43 -0.87 12.10 -21.01
CA GLN A 43 0.04 12.09 -19.86
C GLN A 43 -0.62 12.69 -18.62
N LYS A 44 -1.34 13.80 -18.77
CA LYS A 44 -2.07 14.42 -17.67
C LYS A 44 -3.13 13.49 -17.08
N LEU A 45 -3.90 12.78 -17.92
CA LEU A 45 -4.87 11.79 -17.42
C LEU A 45 -4.19 10.64 -16.66
N ILE A 46 -3.03 10.18 -17.14
CA ILE A 46 -2.24 9.15 -16.46
C ILE A 46 -1.71 9.66 -15.12
N GLU A 47 -1.21 10.90 -15.07
CA GLU A 47 -0.73 11.56 -13.85
C GLU A 47 -1.87 11.78 -12.84
N ASP A 48 -3.03 12.24 -13.28
CA ASP A 48 -4.21 12.43 -12.43
C ASP A 48 -4.64 11.09 -11.81
N GLN A 49 -4.68 10.01 -12.61
CA GLN A 49 -5.00 8.67 -12.13
C GLN A 49 -3.89 8.08 -11.24
N HIS A 50 -2.64 8.48 -11.45
CA HIS A 50 -1.52 8.12 -10.57
C HIS A 50 -1.64 8.84 -9.22
N ASN A 51 -1.96 10.13 -9.22
CA ASN A 51 -2.14 10.94 -8.01
C ASN A 51 -3.29 10.42 -7.14
N ILE A 52 -4.44 10.08 -7.75
CA ILE A 52 -5.56 9.44 -7.03
C ILE A 52 -5.11 8.14 -6.36
N ARG A 53 -4.29 7.33 -7.04
CA ARG A 53 -3.73 6.11 -6.45
C ARG A 53 -2.75 6.42 -5.31
N LEU A 54 -1.88 7.41 -5.45
CA LEU A 54 -0.99 7.85 -4.38
C LEU A 54 -1.77 8.32 -3.15
N ASP A 55 -2.84 9.09 -3.34
CA ASP A 55 -3.71 9.55 -2.25
C ASP A 55 -4.38 8.38 -1.53
N SER A 56 -4.89 7.40 -2.27
CA SER A 56 -5.48 6.19 -1.68
C SER A 56 -4.45 5.36 -0.89
N ILE A 57 -3.21 5.29 -1.37
CA ILE A 57 -2.11 4.62 -0.65
C ILE A 57 -1.81 5.36 0.65
N ALA A 58 -1.71 6.70 0.60
CA ALA A 58 -1.45 7.52 1.77
C ALA A 58 -2.57 7.38 2.83
N GLU A 59 -3.84 7.31 2.41
CA GLU A 59 -4.97 7.08 3.30
C GLU A 59 -4.89 5.71 3.97
N LYS A 60 -4.61 4.65 3.21
CA LYS A 60 -4.46 3.29 3.77
C LYS A 60 -3.25 3.18 4.68
N GLN A 61 -2.14 3.83 4.36
CA GLN A 61 -0.98 3.93 5.25
C GLN A 61 -1.35 4.61 6.57
N ARG A 62 -2.05 5.75 6.53
CA ARG A 62 -2.57 6.39 7.75
C ARG A 62 -3.47 5.47 8.55
N LYS A 63 -4.33 4.69 7.88
CA LYS A 63 -5.21 3.73 8.57
C LYS A 63 -4.39 2.64 9.27
N VAL A 64 -3.34 2.12 8.63
CA VAL A 64 -2.42 1.17 9.28
C VAL A 64 -1.61 1.81 10.41
N GLU A 65 -1.18 3.06 10.26
CA GLU A 65 -0.50 3.82 11.33
C GLU A 65 -1.41 4.14 12.52
N LEU A 66 -2.68 4.46 12.28
CA LEU A 66 -3.69 4.58 13.32
C LEU A 66 -3.84 3.27 14.10
N TYR A 67 -3.61 2.12 13.48
CA TYR A 67 -3.56 0.85 14.18
C TYR A 67 -2.28 0.63 15.00
N THR A 68 -1.19 1.32 14.70
CA THR A 68 -0.06 1.39 15.64
C THR A 68 -0.47 2.10 16.94
N ILE A 69 -1.41 3.06 16.90
CA ILE A 69 -1.95 3.69 18.11
C ILE A 69 -2.85 2.71 18.86
N SER A 70 -3.61 1.86 18.17
CA SER A 70 -4.40 0.81 18.81
C SER A 70 -3.53 -0.31 19.41
N MET A 71 -2.23 -0.39 19.08
CA MET A 71 -1.27 -1.22 19.80
C MET A 71 -1.25 -0.89 21.30
N ALA A 72 -1.40 0.38 21.68
CA ALA A 72 -1.45 0.76 23.10
C ALA A 72 -2.69 0.17 23.77
N ILE A 73 -3.85 0.25 23.11
CA ILE A 73 -5.09 -0.38 23.58
C ILE A 73 -4.93 -1.89 23.70
N ILE A 74 -4.30 -2.53 22.72
CA ILE A 74 -4.10 -3.99 22.72
C ILE A 74 -3.09 -4.41 23.78
N LYS A 75 -2.07 -3.60 24.06
CA LYS A 75 -1.14 -3.82 25.16
C LYS A 75 -1.83 -3.76 26.51
N GLU A 76 -2.77 -2.82 26.69
CA GLU A 76 -3.59 -2.77 27.90
C GLU A 76 -4.58 -3.94 27.96
N LEU A 77 -5.19 -4.33 26.84
CA LEU A 77 -6.03 -5.52 26.74
C LEU A 77 -5.27 -6.81 27.09
N TYR A 78 -4.02 -6.92 26.63
CA TYR A 78 -3.11 -8.01 26.99
C TYR A 78 -2.77 -8.01 28.48
N LYS A 79 -2.46 -6.86 29.07
CA LYS A 79 -2.21 -6.78 30.53
C LYS A 79 -3.43 -7.22 31.32
N MET A 80 -4.62 -6.72 30.96
CA MET A 80 -5.87 -7.09 31.62
C MET A 80 -6.17 -8.59 31.51
N SER A 81 -5.84 -9.22 30.37
CA SER A 81 -5.97 -10.67 30.26
C SER A 81 -4.95 -11.37 31.16
N MET A 82 -3.69 -10.94 31.19
CA MET A 82 -2.64 -11.55 32.03
C MET A 82 -2.94 -11.48 33.53
N GLU A 83 -3.54 -10.39 34.00
CA GLU A 83 -3.94 -10.23 35.40
C GLU A 83 -5.04 -11.22 35.80
N ASN A 84 -6.01 -11.46 34.92
CA ASN A 84 -7.16 -12.33 35.21
C ASN A 84 -6.88 -13.82 34.98
N ILE A 85 -5.80 -14.17 34.27
CA ILE A 85 -5.40 -15.57 34.01
C ILE A 85 -4.62 -16.18 35.19
N ASN A 86 -4.22 -15.39 36.18
CA ASN A 86 -3.39 -15.84 37.29
C ASN A 86 -4.17 -16.80 38.22
N GLY A 87 -3.90 -18.11 38.14
CA GLY A 87 -4.57 -19.16 38.93
C GLY A 87 -5.20 -20.31 38.12
N PHE A 88 -5.22 -20.24 36.78
CA PHE A 88 -5.79 -21.28 35.90
C PHE A 88 -4.87 -22.49 35.60
N GLY A 89 -3.69 -22.58 36.23
CA GLY A 89 -2.77 -23.71 36.04
C GLY A 89 -2.27 -23.82 34.59
N THR A 90 -2.34 -25.01 33.97
CA THR A 90 -1.86 -25.25 32.59
C THR A 90 -2.64 -24.45 31.53
N GLU A 91 -3.92 -24.14 31.79
CA GLU A 91 -4.74 -23.29 30.90
C GLU A 91 -4.23 -21.84 30.87
N SER A 92 -3.58 -21.39 31.96
CA SER A 92 -2.96 -20.05 31.99
C SER A 92 -1.84 -19.90 30.96
N LEU A 93 -1.03 -20.94 30.78
CA LEU A 93 0.05 -20.93 29.79
C LEU A 93 -0.51 -20.88 28.38
N TYR A 94 -1.61 -21.59 28.15
CA TYR A 94 -2.27 -21.62 26.84
C TYR A 94 -2.87 -20.24 26.48
N TYR A 95 -3.59 -19.61 27.40
CA TYR A 95 -4.11 -18.26 27.19
C TYR A 95 -2.99 -17.21 27.02
N LYS A 96 -1.86 -17.38 27.71
CA LYS A 96 -0.68 -16.53 27.48
C LYS A 96 -0.17 -16.65 26.05
N GLU A 97 -0.08 -17.87 25.51
CA GLU A 97 0.33 -18.10 24.12
C GLU A 97 -0.61 -17.45 23.10
N ILE A 98 -1.93 -17.49 23.33
CA ILE A 98 -2.93 -16.81 22.48
C ILE A 98 -2.68 -15.29 22.49
N GLY A 99 -2.50 -14.72 23.68
CA GLY A 99 -2.22 -13.29 23.84
C GLY A 99 -0.89 -12.87 23.18
N THR A 100 0.16 -13.68 23.33
CA THR A 100 1.47 -13.46 22.70
C THR A 100 1.37 -13.54 21.18
N CYS A 101 0.68 -14.53 20.63
CA CYS A 101 0.45 -14.64 19.19
C CYS A 101 -0.21 -13.39 18.60
N ALA A 102 -1.27 -12.89 19.25
CA ALA A 102 -1.93 -11.66 18.80
C ALA A 102 -1.00 -10.44 18.87
N PHE A 103 -0.19 -10.36 19.92
CA PHE A 103 0.79 -9.29 20.08
C PHE A 103 1.87 -9.32 19.00
N ASP A 104 2.41 -10.50 18.68
CA ASP A 104 3.46 -10.69 17.67
C ASP A 104 3.00 -10.27 16.26
N ILE A 105 1.75 -10.60 15.89
CA ILE A 105 1.13 -10.17 14.62
C ILE A 105 1.19 -8.65 14.50
N LEU A 106 0.73 -7.96 15.56
CA LEU A 106 0.60 -6.51 15.56
C LEU A 106 1.97 -5.83 15.63
N GLN A 107 2.93 -6.40 16.36
CA GLN A 107 4.30 -5.92 16.39
C GLN A 107 4.98 -6.03 15.02
N SER A 108 4.62 -7.04 14.22
CA SER A 108 5.18 -7.28 12.89
C SER A 108 4.60 -6.35 11.81
N VAL A 109 3.40 -5.80 12.01
CA VAL A 109 2.69 -4.94 11.05
C VAL A 109 3.48 -3.68 10.64
N PRO A 110 4.04 -2.86 11.57
CA PRO A 110 4.83 -1.68 11.20
C PRO A 110 6.06 -2.01 10.34
N GLU A 111 6.75 -3.11 10.68
CA GLU A 111 7.90 -3.58 9.91
C GLU A 111 7.46 -4.05 8.52
N LEU A 112 6.31 -4.72 8.42
CA LEU A 112 5.75 -5.17 7.15
C LEU A 112 5.38 -3.98 6.26
N VAL A 113 4.72 -2.95 6.80
CA VAL A 113 4.41 -1.71 6.06
C VAL A 113 5.69 -1.06 5.52
N LYS A 114 6.72 -0.94 6.37
CA LYS A 114 8.01 -0.37 5.97
C LYS A 114 8.66 -1.17 4.83
N THR A 115 8.57 -2.49 4.90
CA THR A 115 9.13 -3.41 3.90
C THR A 115 8.34 -3.34 2.59
N VAL A 116 7.01 -3.40 2.64
CA VAL A 116 6.10 -3.27 1.48
C VAL A 116 6.29 -1.92 0.77
N ASN A 117 6.48 -0.84 1.53
CA ASN A 117 6.73 0.48 0.95
C ASN A 117 8.05 0.55 0.19
N LYS A 118 9.10 -0.12 0.69
CA LYS A 118 10.41 -0.20 0.04
C LYS A 118 10.45 -1.16 -1.14
N ALA A 119 9.70 -2.26 -1.07
CA ALA A 119 9.63 -3.25 -2.14
C ALA A 119 9.17 -2.59 -3.44
N LYS A 120 9.71 -2.99 -4.59
CA LYS A 120 9.30 -2.43 -5.88
C LYS A 120 8.22 -3.34 -6.45
N PHE A 121 6.93 -3.07 -6.25
CA PHE A 121 5.88 -3.83 -6.92
C PHE A 121 4.61 -3.00 -7.13
N THR A 122 3.80 -3.40 -8.11
CA THR A 122 2.65 -2.62 -8.60
C THR A 122 1.47 -2.59 -7.61
N ASN A 123 1.23 -3.69 -6.89
CA ASN A 123 0.01 -3.89 -6.07
C ASN A 123 0.19 -3.59 -4.57
N LYS A 124 1.02 -2.59 -4.22
CA LYS A 124 1.22 -2.16 -2.82
C LYS A 124 -0.09 -1.82 -2.11
N LEU A 125 -1.00 -1.16 -2.82
CA LEU A 125 -2.29 -0.76 -2.28
C LEU A 125 -3.14 -1.96 -1.84
N TYR A 126 -3.15 -3.03 -2.63
CA TYR A 126 -3.84 -4.27 -2.28
C TYR A 126 -3.20 -4.91 -1.04
N CYS A 127 -1.86 -5.03 -1.02
CA CYS A 127 -1.15 -5.56 0.14
C CYS A 127 -1.44 -4.76 1.42
N LEU A 128 -1.44 -3.43 1.36
CA LEU A 128 -1.78 -2.57 2.50
C LEU A 128 -3.26 -2.66 2.90
N THR A 129 -4.16 -2.93 1.95
CA THR A 129 -5.59 -3.13 2.22
C THR A 129 -5.83 -4.46 2.93
N GLU A 130 -5.23 -5.54 2.44
CA GLU A 130 -5.24 -6.86 3.09
C GLU A 130 -4.62 -6.78 4.49
N LEU A 131 -3.47 -6.12 4.64
CA LEU A 131 -2.85 -5.90 5.93
C LEU A 131 -3.76 -5.13 6.90
N SER A 132 -4.45 -4.09 6.43
CA SER A 132 -5.45 -3.40 7.24
C SER A 132 -6.61 -4.32 7.65
N GLY A 133 -7.03 -5.25 6.79
CA GLY A 133 -8.06 -6.23 7.11
C GLY A 133 -7.61 -7.20 8.21
N LEU A 134 -6.42 -7.78 8.05
CA LEU A 134 -5.81 -8.70 9.02
C LEU A 134 -5.63 -8.06 10.40
N VAL A 135 -5.24 -6.78 10.44
CA VAL A 135 -5.13 -6.03 11.70
C VAL A 135 -6.49 -5.85 12.37
N MET A 136 -7.53 -5.49 11.61
CA MET A 136 -8.89 -5.34 12.14
C MET A 136 -9.43 -6.66 12.70
N GLU A 137 -9.20 -7.77 11.99
CA GLU A 137 -9.60 -9.10 12.43
C GLU A 137 -8.88 -9.50 13.72
N THR A 138 -7.57 -9.25 13.79
CA THR A 138 -6.76 -9.48 15.01
C THR A 138 -7.31 -8.69 16.20
N GLN A 139 -7.69 -7.43 16.01
CA GLN A 139 -8.28 -6.61 17.08
C GLN A 139 -9.61 -7.19 17.61
N GLN A 140 -10.47 -7.64 16.70
CA GLN A 140 -11.74 -8.27 17.08
C GLN A 140 -11.50 -9.56 17.85
N LEU A 141 -10.58 -10.40 17.38
CA LEU A 141 -10.19 -11.65 18.05
C LEU A 141 -9.60 -11.41 19.43
N VAL A 142 -8.75 -10.39 19.59
CA VAL A 142 -8.23 -9.98 20.91
C VAL A 142 -9.36 -9.49 21.83
N GLY A 143 -10.29 -8.70 21.31
CA GLY A 143 -11.46 -8.27 22.10
C GLY A 143 -12.30 -9.45 22.58
N ASN A 144 -12.56 -10.42 21.70
CA ASN A 144 -13.26 -11.66 22.04
C ASN A 144 -12.48 -12.49 23.06
N PHE A 145 -11.17 -12.59 22.92
CA PHE A 145 -10.30 -13.32 23.84
C PHE A 145 -10.34 -12.70 25.25
N VAL A 146 -10.22 -11.37 25.34
CA VAL A 146 -10.33 -10.64 26.62
C VAL A 146 -11.69 -10.88 27.27
N ASN A 147 -12.77 -10.89 26.50
CA ASN A 147 -14.11 -11.19 27.02
C ASN A 147 -14.22 -12.62 27.56
N ILE A 148 -13.58 -13.59 26.92
CA ILE A 148 -13.56 -14.99 27.38
C ILE A 148 -12.78 -15.13 28.69
N VAL A 149 -11.62 -14.47 28.75
CA VAL A 149 -10.68 -14.55 29.89
C VAL A 149 -11.20 -13.79 31.11
N ASN A 150 -11.81 -12.62 30.93
CA ASN A 150 -12.22 -11.75 32.03
C ASN A 150 -13.62 -12.07 32.59
N ASN A 151 -14.14 -13.26 32.28
CA ASN A 151 -15.55 -13.65 32.39
C ASN A 151 -16.45 -12.75 31.52
N ALA A 152 -17.12 -13.35 30.53
CA ALA A 152 -18.03 -12.64 29.64
C ALA A 152 -19.20 -12.04 30.44
N LYS A 153 -19.03 -10.79 30.88
CA LYS A 153 -20.05 -10.02 31.57
C LYS A 153 -21.09 -9.59 30.53
N VAL A 154 -22.22 -10.29 30.51
CA VAL A 154 -23.32 -9.96 29.59
C VAL A 154 -24.15 -8.85 30.22
N ARG A 155 -24.27 -7.72 29.52
CA ARG A 155 -25.17 -6.66 29.95
C ARG A 155 -26.60 -7.18 29.88
N ASN A 156 -27.31 -7.16 31.01
CA ASN A 156 -28.68 -7.69 31.12
C ASN A 156 -29.54 -7.25 29.91
N PRO A 157 -30.10 -8.19 29.11
CA PRO A 157 -30.88 -7.87 27.92
C PRO A 157 -32.21 -7.17 28.21
N LEU A 158 -32.69 -7.18 29.47
CA LEU A 158 -33.89 -6.47 29.92
C LEU A 158 -33.65 -4.97 30.19
N LYS A 159 -32.58 -4.42 29.62
CA LYS A 159 -32.12 -3.07 29.88
C LYS A 159 -33.20 -2.05 29.49
N GLY A 160 -33.76 -1.38 30.50
CA GLY A 160 -34.79 -0.34 30.34
C GLY A 160 -36.23 -0.81 30.54
N GLN A 161 -36.46 -2.08 30.88
CA GLN A 161 -37.78 -2.58 31.28
C GLN A 161 -37.87 -2.75 32.80
N GLY A 162 -38.74 -1.95 33.44
CA GLY A 162 -39.12 -2.11 34.85
C GLY A 162 -38.06 -1.75 35.89
N THR A 163 -38.17 -2.35 37.08
CA THR A 163 -37.33 -2.11 38.28
C THR A 163 -36.00 -2.88 38.29
N ALA A 164 -35.58 -3.45 37.16
CA ALA A 164 -34.33 -4.21 37.07
C ALA A 164 -33.12 -3.28 37.30
N GLU A 165 -32.42 -3.48 38.43
CA GLU A 165 -31.22 -2.72 38.78
C GLU A 165 -30.12 -2.90 37.73
N GLN A 166 -29.31 -1.85 37.56
CA GLN A 166 -28.11 -1.85 36.70
C GLN A 166 -26.95 -2.66 37.32
N LYS A 167 -27.21 -3.89 37.75
CA LYS A 167 -26.16 -4.79 38.22
C LYS A 167 -25.71 -5.68 37.07
N ASP A 168 -24.40 -5.68 36.87
CA ASP A 168 -23.68 -6.71 36.13
C ASP A 168 -24.05 -8.06 36.77
N ASP A 169 -24.49 -9.05 35.98
CA ASP A 169 -25.03 -10.28 36.56
C ASP A 169 -23.96 -11.06 37.34
N GLY A 170 -22.68 -10.75 37.12
CA GLY A 170 -21.55 -11.36 37.82
C GLY A 170 -21.37 -12.85 37.53
N TYR A 171 -22.19 -13.44 36.64
CA TYR A 171 -22.18 -14.85 36.32
C TYR A 171 -21.55 -15.07 34.95
N ASN A 172 -20.46 -15.84 34.92
CA ASN A 172 -19.94 -16.32 33.65
C ASN A 172 -20.84 -17.46 33.15
N LEU A 173 -21.64 -17.16 32.12
CA LEU A 173 -22.57 -18.12 31.52
C LEU A 173 -21.87 -19.21 30.71
N LEU A 174 -20.59 -19.01 30.37
CA LEU A 174 -19.80 -20.03 29.69
C LEU A 174 -19.22 -20.98 30.73
N ASP A 175 -19.38 -22.28 30.52
CA ASP A 175 -18.65 -23.26 31.31
C ASP A 175 -17.14 -23.23 30.96
N ARG A 176 -16.32 -23.94 31.74
CA ARG A 176 -14.86 -23.98 31.54
C ARG A 176 -14.46 -24.56 30.17
N TYR A 177 -15.15 -25.60 29.71
CA TYR A 177 -14.88 -26.26 28.43
C TYR A 177 -15.32 -25.39 27.25
N GLU A 178 -16.45 -24.70 27.35
CA GLU A 178 -16.93 -23.76 26.34
C GLU A 178 -15.94 -22.61 26.15
N ARG A 179 -15.40 -22.05 27.25
CA ARG A 179 -14.36 -21.02 27.18
C ARG A 179 -13.09 -21.52 26.50
N LEU A 180 -12.64 -22.72 26.85
CA LEU A 180 -11.45 -23.31 26.24
C LEU A 180 -11.67 -23.60 24.74
N SER A 181 -12.85 -24.06 24.36
CA SER A 181 -13.24 -24.30 22.97
C SER A 181 -13.27 -23.01 22.15
N LEU A 182 -13.86 -21.94 22.69
CA LEU A 182 -13.87 -20.63 22.06
C LEU A 182 -12.47 -20.04 21.96
N ALA A 183 -11.65 -20.18 23.00
CA ALA A 183 -10.26 -19.75 22.96
C ALA A 183 -9.43 -20.53 21.93
N ASN A 184 -9.64 -21.84 21.78
CA ASN A 184 -9.00 -22.65 20.72
C ASN A 184 -9.35 -22.15 19.32
N ARG A 185 -10.61 -21.78 19.10
CA ARG A 185 -11.04 -21.20 17.83
C ARG A 185 -10.34 -19.87 17.56
N ILE A 186 -10.33 -18.98 18.54
CA ILE A 186 -9.61 -17.70 18.43
C ILE A 186 -8.13 -17.90 18.16
N TYR A 187 -7.49 -18.88 18.82
CA TYR A 187 -6.09 -19.18 18.60
C TYR A 187 -5.83 -19.66 17.17
N THR A 188 -6.70 -20.51 16.64
CA THR A 188 -6.62 -21.00 15.27
C THR A 188 -6.74 -19.84 14.27
N ASP A 189 -7.73 -18.97 14.45
CA ASP A 189 -7.93 -17.80 13.58
C ASP A 189 -6.73 -16.83 13.65
N LEU A 190 -6.20 -16.57 14.85
CA LEU A 190 -4.98 -15.79 15.04
C LEU A 190 -3.76 -16.44 14.37
N MET A 191 -3.67 -17.77 14.39
CA MET A 191 -2.58 -18.49 13.74
C MET A 191 -2.59 -18.35 12.23
N GLU A 192 -3.77 -18.46 11.62
CA GLU A 192 -3.92 -18.23 10.19
C GLU A 192 -3.50 -16.82 9.79
N ILE A 193 -3.88 -15.81 10.60
CA ILE A 193 -3.46 -14.43 10.39
C ILE A 193 -1.94 -14.31 10.53
N ARG A 194 -1.33 -14.91 11.56
CA ARG A 194 0.12 -14.88 11.76
C ARG A 194 0.86 -15.43 10.56
N TYR A 195 0.47 -16.60 10.05
CA TYR A 195 1.09 -17.18 8.87
C TYR A 195 0.91 -16.33 7.61
N LYS A 196 -0.25 -15.67 7.43
CA LYS A 196 -0.44 -14.72 6.33
C LYS A 196 0.49 -13.52 6.43
N VAL A 197 0.62 -12.92 7.62
CA VAL A 197 1.51 -11.77 7.86
C VAL A 197 2.98 -12.14 7.66
N GLU A 198 3.42 -13.29 8.16
CA GLU A 198 4.77 -13.82 7.93
C GLU A 198 5.02 -14.11 6.44
N GLY A 199 4.06 -14.73 5.75
CA GLY A 199 4.12 -14.96 4.31
C GLY A 199 4.24 -13.65 3.52
N MET A 200 3.46 -12.63 3.88
CA MET A 200 3.56 -11.29 3.30
C MET A 200 4.93 -10.64 3.55
N MET A 201 5.50 -10.81 4.75
CA MET A 201 6.84 -10.32 5.06
C MET A 201 7.89 -10.98 4.19
N MET A 202 7.86 -12.31 4.08
CA MET A 202 8.80 -13.05 3.23
C MET A 202 8.67 -12.66 1.76
N MET A 203 7.44 -12.51 1.25
CA MET A 203 7.21 -12.02 -0.12
C MET A 203 7.74 -10.59 -0.30
N ALA A 204 7.51 -9.68 0.66
CA ALA A 204 7.98 -8.31 0.56
C ALA A 204 9.51 -8.19 0.65
N GLN A 205 10.19 -9.08 1.38
CA GLN A 205 11.65 -9.09 1.55
C GLN A 205 12.38 -9.80 0.40
N TYR A 206 11.85 -10.93 -0.08
CA TYR A 206 12.58 -11.84 -0.96
C TYR A 206 11.98 -12.01 -2.35
N ALA A 207 10.74 -11.61 -2.60
CA ALA A 207 10.18 -11.73 -3.95
C ALA A 207 10.88 -10.74 -4.89
N THR A 208 11.38 -11.24 -6.02
CA THR A 208 11.80 -10.35 -7.10
C THR A 208 10.55 -9.71 -7.74
N LEU A 209 10.73 -8.55 -8.38
CA LEU A 209 9.67 -7.90 -9.18
C LEU A 209 8.98 -8.86 -10.15
N ASN A 210 9.75 -9.81 -10.69
CA ASN A 210 9.26 -10.81 -11.62
C ASN A 210 8.40 -11.88 -10.95
N ASP A 211 8.84 -12.42 -9.81
CA ASP A 211 8.11 -13.49 -9.11
C ASP A 211 6.78 -12.97 -8.54
N LEU A 212 6.80 -11.75 -8.01
CA LEU A 212 5.58 -11.14 -7.48
C LEU A 212 4.62 -10.72 -8.59
N PHE A 213 5.13 -10.25 -9.74
CA PHE A 213 4.29 -9.90 -10.88
C PHE A 213 3.67 -11.16 -11.51
N PHE A 214 4.42 -12.26 -11.62
CA PHE A 214 3.88 -13.55 -12.06
C PHE A 214 2.80 -14.10 -11.11
N ALA A 215 3.02 -14.01 -9.80
CA ALA A 215 2.07 -14.52 -8.81
C ALA A 215 0.75 -13.74 -8.74
N ILE A 216 0.77 -12.45 -9.11
CA ILE A 216 -0.37 -11.55 -9.01
C ILE A 216 -1.14 -11.44 -10.33
N ASP A 217 -0.43 -11.37 -11.46
CA ASP A 217 -1.00 -11.22 -12.81
C ASP A 217 -0.14 -11.99 -13.83
N PRO A 218 -0.36 -13.31 -13.96
CA PRO A 218 0.44 -14.15 -14.85
C PRO A 218 0.24 -13.81 -16.33
N GLU A 219 -0.93 -13.30 -16.74
CA GLU A 219 -1.19 -12.89 -18.12
C GLU A 219 -0.50 -11.57 -18.47
N GLY A 220 -0.59 -10.56 -17.58
CA GLY A 220 0.16 -9.31 -17.73
C GLY A 220 1.67 -9.53 -17.72
N TRP A 221 2.15 -10.44 -16.87
CA TRP A 221 3.54 -10.88 -16.86
C TRP A 221 3.98 -11.48 -18.20
N ALA A 222 3.20 -12.42 -18.73
CA ALA A 222 3.50 -13.05 -20.02
C ALA A 222 3.55 -12.03 -21.17
N ASN A 223 2.62 -11.06 -21.18
CA ASN A 223 2.58 -10.00 -22.20
C ASN A 223 3.81 -9.08 -22.13
N ILE A 224 4.22 -8.66 -20.93
CA ILE A 224 5.42 -7.82 -20.75
C ILE A 224 6.68 -8.60 -21.13
N MET A 225 6.79 -9.88 -20.76
CA MET A 225 7.94 -10.71 -21.14
C MET A 225 8.01 -10.91 -22.66
N THR A 226 6.87 -11.12 -23.31
CA THR A 226 6.79 -11.24 -24.78
C THR A 226 7.23 -9.95 -25.47
N LEU A 227 6.74 -8.79 -25.02
CA LEU A 227 7.18 -7.50 -25.53
C LEU A 227 8.68 -7.26 -25.31
N ARG A 228 9.18 -7.58 -24.11
CA ARG A 228 10.60 -7.43 -23.77
C ARG A 228 11.48 -8.29 -24.68
N ASN A 229 11.06 -9.51 -24.97
CA ASN A 229 11.76 -10.40 -25.90
C ASN A 229 11.72 -9.85 -27.32
N GLY A 230 10.57 -9.32 -27.78
CA GLY A 230 10.46 -8.67 -29.09
C GLY A 230 11.38 -7.45 -29.24
N VAL A 231 11.42 -6.57 -28.24
CA VAL A 231 12.34 -5.41 -28.23
C VAL A 231 13.80 -5.86 -28.18
N SER A 232 14.12 -6.88 -27.38
CA SER A 232 15.49 -7.41 -27.29
C SER A 232 15.95 -8.02 -28.62
N GLY A 233 15.06 -8.71 -29.34
CA GLY A 233 15.30 -9.20 -30.70
C GLY A 233 15.58 -8.06 -31.68
N LEU A 234 14.74 -7.02 -31.68
CA LEU A 234 14.97 -5.83 -32.52
C LEU A 234 16.31 -5.14 -32.22
N ILE A 235 16.70 -5.05 -30.95
CA ILE A 235 18.00 -4.49 -30.56
C ILE A 235 19.15 -5.38 -31.04
N GLN A 236 19.02 -6.70 -30.94
CA GLN A 236 20.02 -7.64 -31.47
C GLN A 236 20.15 -7.54 -32.97
N ASP A 237 19.02 -7.51 -33.70
CA ASP A 237 19.00 -7.34 -35.15
C ASP A 237 19.67 -6.02 -35.56
N TRP A 238 19.33 -4.93 -34.87
CA TRP A 238 19.95 -3.62 -35.08
C TRP A 238 21.47 -3.66 -34.85
N ASN A 239 21.91 -4.23 -33.74
CA ASN A 239 23.34 -4.34 -33.43
C ASN A 239 24.08 -5.25 -34.42
N GLY A 240 23.44 -6.32 -34.90
CA GLY A 240 23.97 -7.19 -35.95
C GLY A 240 24.14 -6.45 -37.28
N LEU A 241 23.16 -5.62 -37.66
CA LEU A 241 23.24 -4.77 -38.85
C LEU A 241 24.36 -3.72 -38.73
N VAL A 242 24.50 -3.08 -37.56
CA VAL A 242 25.60 -2.13 -37.30
C VAL A 242 26.96 -2.82 -37.36
N ALA A 243 27.09 -4.03 -36.82
CA ALA A 243 28.33 -4.81 -36.85
C ALA A 243 28.70 -5.30 -38.27
N SER A 244 27.71 -5.49 -39.16
CA SER A 244 27.94 -5.89 -40.56
C SER A 244 28.38 -4.74 -41.49
N ASN A 245 28.33 -3.49 -41.01
CA ASN A 245 28.70 -2.28 -41.77
C ASN A 245 30.15 -1.83 -41.56
N TYR A 246 30.99 -2.66 -40.91
CA TYR A 246 32.43 -2.45 -40.73
C TYR A 246 33.24 -3.59 -41.34
#